data_AF-A0A7Y6I388-F1
#
_entry.id   AF-A0A7Y6I388-F1
#
_cell.length_a   1.000
_cell.length_b   1.000
_cell.length_c   1.000
_cell.angle_alpha   90.00
_cell.angle_beta   90.00
_cell.angle_gamma   90.00
#
_symmetry.space_group_name_H-M   'P 1'
#
loop_
_entity.id
_entity.type
_entity.pdbx_description
1 polymer ?
#
loop_
_entity_poly.entity_id
_entity_poly.type
_entity_poly.pdbx_seq_one_letter_code
_entity_poly.pdbx_strand_id
1 'polypeptide(L)'
;MGGFMMLPDRELIRFGRSLARDARRISDKDLQRLLAFEWRSRMTAAWLIGLDRRARFREQLGRVLLESPLGHASHGYCFALARFGEERDVDLLTAYLDRRPPRVDNPHEWGDAISALGYLDELRGTDHAARFVARGGAGEESAADGTDLAERSAYMAERCAFAESCMTGTVEEWLPRRRLFLDRWS
;
A
#
# COMPACT_ATOMS: atom_id res chain seq x y z
N MET A 1 6.61 -2.21 8.30
CA MET A 1 7.62 -2.30 7.22
C MET A 1 7.64 -0.99 6.43
N GLY A 2 8.13 0.10 7.05
CA GLY A 2 8.36 1.39 6.36
C GLY A 2 9.84 1.77 6.33
N GLY A 3 10.61 1.32 7.33
CA GLY A 3 12.04 1.63 7.44
C GLY A 3 12.96 0.93 6.44
N PHE A 4 12.47 0.02 5.58
CA PHE A 4 13.34 -0.59 4.57
C PHE A 4 13.81 0.44 3.55
N MET A 5 13.01 1.49 3.29
CA MET A 5 13.40 2.61 2.44
C MET A 5 14.53 3.46 3.05
N MET A 6 14.94 3.20 4.29
CA MET A 6 16.09 3.84 4.95
C MET A 6 17.34 2.95 4.99
N LEU A 7 17.26 1.70 4.52
CA LEU A 7 18.40 0.78 4.53
C LEU A 7 19.54 1.29 3.61
N PRO A 8 20.82 1.06 3.94
CA PRO A 8 21.91 1.29 3.00
C PRO A 8 21.66 0.58 1.67
N ASP A 9 22.04 1.18 0.54
CA ASP A 9 21.72 0.67 -0.81
C ASP A 9 22.04 -0.82 -0.99
N ARG A 10 23.21 -1.25 -0.51
CA ARG A 10 23.63 -2.66 -0.60
C ARG A 10 22.71 -3.60 0.19
N GLU A 11 22.23 -3.16 1.34
CA GLU A 11 21.29 -3.94 2.16
C GLU A 11 19.90 -3.95 1.55
N LEU A 12 19.45 -2.82 1.02
CA LEU A 12 18.19 -2.71 0.32
C LEU A 12 18.13 -3.63 -0.92
N ILE A 13 19.17 -3.64 -1.75
CA ILE A 13 19.26 -4.54 -2.92
C ILE A 13 19.15 -6.01 -2.48
N ARG A 14 19.89 -6.40 -1.44
CA ARG A 14 19.84 -7.77 -0.91
C ARG A 14 18.46 -8.11 -0.36
N PHE A 15 17.85 -7.17 0.35
CA PHE A 15 16.51 -7.30 0.89
C PHE A 15 15.50 -7.51 -0.24
N GLY A 16 15.48 -6.63 -1.25
CA GLY A 16 14.58 -6.74 -2.41
C GLY A 16 14.73 -8.07 -3.15
N ARG A 17 15.97 -8.54 -3.37
CA ARG A 17 16.23 -9.85 -3.98
C ARG A 17 15.73 -11.02 -3.16
N SER A 18 15.91 -11.00 -1.83
CA SER A 18 15.36 -12.03 -0.94
C SER A 18 13.85 -12.01 -0.99
N LEU A 19 13.26 -10.82 -0.88
CA LEU A 19 11.83 -10.64 -0.82
C LEU A 19 11.13 -11.13 -2.10
N ALA A 20 11.69 -10.84 -3.28
CA ALA A 20 11.21 -11.36 -4.55
C ALA A 20 11.34 -12.89 -4.66
N ARG A 21 12.43 -13.46 -4.15
CA ARG A 21 12.62 -14.92 -4.09
C ARG A 21 11.56 -15.57 -3.20
N ASP A 22 11.31 -15.00 -2.03
CA ASP A 22 10.35 -15.51 -1.07
C ASP A 22 8.93 -15.39 -1.61
N ALA A 23 8.60 -14.27 -2.27
CA ALA A 23 7.31 -14.05 -2.92
C ALA A 23 7.02 -15.10 -4.01
N ARG A 24 8.03 -15.50 -4.81
CA ARG A 24 7.88 -16.56 -5.81
C ARG A 24 7.76 -17.97 -5.22
N ARG A 25 8.39 -18.23 -4.08
CA ARG A 25 8.51 -19.59 -3.51
C ARG A 25 7.40 -19.95 -2.53
N ILE A 26 6.86 -18.96 -1.81
CA ILE A 26 5.86 -19.21 -0.77
C ILE A 26 4.58 -19.81 -1.38
N SER A 27 4.01 -20.80 -0.72
CA SER A 27 2.76 -21.42 -1.16
C SER A 27 1.55 -20.57 -0.80
N ASP A 28 0.44 -20.76 -1.51
CA ASP A 28 -0.81 -20.07 -1.15
C ASP A 28 -1.34 -20.50 0.20
N LYS A 29 -1.14 -21.76 0.57
CA LYS A 29 -1.54 -22.29 1.87
C LYS A 29 -0.79 -21.57 3.00
N ASP A 30 0.49 -21.25 2.79
CA ASP A 30 1.27 -20.52 3.78
C ASP A 30 0.87 -19.05 3.83
N LEU A 31 0.59 -18.42 2.68
CA LEU A 31 0.03 -17.07 2.64
C LEU A 31 -1.31 -16.98 3.37
N GLN A 32 -2.20 -17.94 3.17
CA GLN A 32 -3.48 -18.03 3.90
C GLN A 32 -3.27 -18.15 5.40
N ARG A 33 -2.32 -18.98 5.84
CA ARG A 33 -1.97 -19.09 7.26
C ARG A 33 -1.46 -17.77 7.80
N LEU A 34 -0.47 -17.15 7.16
CA LEU A 34 0.09 -15.86 7.60
C LEU A 34 -0.98 -14.76 7.70
N LEU A 35 -1.95 -14.74 6.79
CA LEU A 35 -3.10 -13.82 6.84
C LEU A 35 -4.03 -14.06 8.03
N ALA A 36 -4.02 -15.26 8.64
CA ALA A 36 -4.83 -15.59 9.81
C ALA A 36 -4.13 -15.31 11.15
N PHE A 37 -2.81 -15.10 11.16
CA PHE A 37 -2.00 -14.88 12.36
C PHE A 37 -1.98 -13.42 12.83
N GLU A 38 -0.98 -13.00 13.61
CA GLU A 38 -0.82 -11.63 14.08
C GLU A 38 -0.47 -10.62 12.98
N TRP A 39 -0.58 -9.33 13.29
CA TRP A 39 -0.46 -8.24 12.31
C TRP A 39 0.87 -8.22 11.54
N ARG A 40 1.97 -8.69 12.12
CA ARG A 40 3.27 -8.76 11.43
C ARG A 40 3.24 -9.83 10.34
N SER A 41 2.76 -11.03 10.65
CA SER A 41 2.56 -12.10 9.68
C SER A 41 1.60 -11.67 8.56
N ARG A 42 0.51 -11.00 8.90
CA ARG A 42 -0.45 -10.44 7.93
C ARG A 42 0.21 -9.44 6.98
N MET A 43 0.97 -8.49 7.52
CA MET A 43 1.68 -7.49 6.73
C MET A 43 2.69 -8.16 5.79
N THR A 44 3.45 -9.16 6.26
CA THR A 44 4.37 -9.94 5.42
C THR A 44 3.62 -10.63 4.29
N ALA A 45 2.53 -11.34 4.58
CA ALA A 45 1.74 -12.02 3.56
C ALA A 45 1.24 -11.04 2.49
N ALA A 46 0.72 -9.88 2.89
CA ALA A 46 0.21 -8.87 1.98
C ALA A 46 1.32 -8.34 1.04
N TRP A 47 2.53 -8.09 1.57
CA TRP A 47 3.68 -7.71 0.75
C TRP A 47 4.06 -8.78 -0.27
N LEU A 48 4.16 -10.04 0.16
CA LEU A 48 4.49 -11.16 -0.75
C LEU A 48 3.42 -11.35 -1.83
N ILE A 49 2.15 -11.21 -1.47
CA ILE A 49 1.02 -11.26 -2.41
C ILE A 49 1.11 -10.12 -3.44
N GLY A 50 1.37 -8.89 -3.00
CA GLY A 50 1.46 -7.71 -3.87
C GLY A 50 2.69 -7.73 -4.79
N LEU A 51 3.82 -8.26 -4.32
CA LEU A 51 5.02 -8.46 -5.13
C LEU A 51 4.74 -9.38 -6.32
N ASP A 52 4.23 -10.57 -6.03
CA ASP A 52 3.98 -11.62 -7.03
C ASP A 52 2.61 -11.47 -7.72
N ARG A 53 1.91 -10.34 -7.48
CA ARG A 53 0.58 -10.00 -8.04
C ARG A 53 -0.43 -11.15 -7.97
N ARG A 54 -0.52 -11.84 -6.82
CA ARG A 54 -1.42 -13.01 -6.64
C ARG A 54 -2.88 -12.60 -6.46
N ALA A 55 -3.51 -12.15 -7.55
CA ALA A 55 -4.87 -11.60 -7.57
C ALA A 55 -5.97 -12.52 -7.01
N ARG A 56 -5.75 -13.84 -6.93
CA ARG A 56 -6.67 -14.78 -6.24
C ARG A 56 -6.91 -14.44 -4.76
N PHE A 57 -6.02 -13.67 -4.14
CA PHE A 57 -6.18 -13.20 -2.75
C PHE A 57 -6.98 -11.89 -2.64
N ARG A 58 -7.37 -11.26 -3.75
CA ARG A 58 -8.04 -9.95 -3.77
C ARG A 58 -9.22 -9.85 -2.81
N GLU A 59 -10.19 -10.75 -2.95
CA GLU A 59 -11.39 -10.72 -2.09
C GLU A 59 -11.04 -11.01 -0.62
N GLN A 60 -10.05 -11.86 -0.36
CA GLN A 60 -9.58 -12.10 0.99
C GLN A 60 -8.93 -10.84 1.59
N LEU A 61 -8.10 -10.13 0.83
CA LEU A 61 -7.46 -8.87 1.23
C LEU A 61 -8.48 -7.77 1.49
N GLY A 62 -9.45 -7.59 0.59
CA GLY A 62 -10.54 -6.63 0.78
C GLY A 62 -11.39 -6.94 2.01
N ARG A 63 -11.72 -8.22 2.25
CA ARG A 63 -12.43 -8.64 3.45
C ARG A 63 -11.65 -8.35 4.73
N VAL A 64 -10.38 -8.74 4.82
CA VAL A 64 -9.59 -8.49 6.05
C VAL A 64 -9.32 -7.00 6.27
N LEU A 65 -9.22 -6.20 5.19
CA LEU A 65 -9.14 -4.75 5.26
C LEU A 65 -10.40 -4.14 5.91
N LEU A 66 -11.59 -4.64 5.54
CA LEU A 66 -12.87 -4.20 6.12
C LEU A 66 -13.10 -4.69 7.56
N GLU A 67 -12.71 -5.94 7.85
CA GLU A 67 -12.94 -6.62 9.13
C GLU A 67 -11.96 -6.19 10.22
N SER A 68 -10.72 -5.84 9.88
CA SER A 68 -9.73 -5.45 10.87
C SER A 68 -10.09 -4.06 11.41
N PRO A 69 -10.23 -3.86 12.74
CA PRO A 69 -10.03 -2.54 13.30
C PRO A 69 -8.59 -2.17 12.97
N LEU A 70 -8.46 -1.22 12.04
CA LEU A 70 -7.39 -0.22 12.00
C LEU A 70 -6.16 -0.63 12.84
N GLY A 71 -5.30 -1.43 12.20
CA GLY A 71 -4.05 -1.90 12.77
C GLY A 71 -2.97 -1.97 11.70
N HIS A 72 -1.71 -1.97 12.15
CA HIS A 72 -0.45 -1.90 11.38
C HIS A 72 -0.29 -2.75 10.09
N ALA A 73 -1.22 -3.68 9.81
CA ALA A 73 -1.24 -4.47 8.58
C ALA A 73 -2.01 -3.82 7.42
N SER A 74 -2.86 -2.83 7.68
CA SER A 74 -3.73 -2.15 6.68
C SER A 74 -2.95 -1.67 5.46
N HIS A 75 -1.81 -1.03 5.70
CA HIS A 75 -0.92 -0.59 4.63
C HIS A 75 -0.54 -1.73 3.67
N GLY A 76 -0.19 -2.91 4.19
CA GLY A 76 0.19 -4.05 3.34
C GLY A 76 -0.95 -4.48 2.41
N TYR A 77 -2.20 -4.43 2.88
CA TYR A 77 -3.38 -4.75 2.07
C TYR A 77 -3.61 -3.70 0.99
N CYS A 78 -3.57 -2.42 1.35
CA CYS A 78 -3.69 -1.31 0.39
C CYS A 78 -2.61 -1.38 -0.69
N PHE A 79 -1.36 -1.68 -0.32
CA PHE A 79 -0.27 -1.92 -1.26
C PHE A 79 -0.56 -3.10 -2.20
N ALA A 80 -1.03 -4.24 -1.67
CA ALA A 80 -1.31 -5.41 -2.50
C ALA A 80 -2.43 -5.14 -3.52
N LEU A 81 -3.51 -4.45 -3.10
CA LEU A 81 -4.60 -4.04 -3.98
C LEU A 81 -4.13 -3.04 -5.04
N ALA A 82 -3.30 -2.06 -4.67
CA ALA A 82 -2.68 -1.13 -5.61
C ALA A 82 -1.81 -1.85 -6.67
N ARG A 83 -1.09 -2.90 -6.26
CA ARG A 83 -0.26 -3.72 -7.16
C ARG A 83 -1.05 -4.55 -8.17
N PHE A 84 -2.30 -4.89 -7.86
CA PHE A 84 -3.18 -5.61 -8.77
C PHE A 84 -3.72 -4.70 -9.87
N GLY A 85 -4.08 -3.45 -9.53
CA GLY A 85 -4.37 -2.42 -10.53
C GLY A 85 -5.72 -2.56 -11.25
N GLU A 86 -6.63 -3.41 -10.79
CA GLU A 86 -7.92 -3.66 -11.43
C GLU A 86 -9.04 -2.77 -10.88
N GLU A 87 -10.12 -2.62 -11.66
CA GLU A 87 -11.32 -1.88 -11.23
C GLU A 87 -11.89 -2.45 -9.92
N ARG A 88 -11.81 -3.77 -9.76
CA ARG A 88 -12.22 -4.43 -8.51
C ARG A 88 -11.39 -3.98 -7.30
N ASP A 89 -10.13 -3.58 -7.48
CA ASP A 89 -9.29 -3.08 -6.40
C ASP A 89 -9.71 -1.67 -5.97
N VAL A 90 -10.14 -0.84 -6.93
CA VAL A 90 -10.77 0.47 -6.70
C VAL A 90 -12.04 0.30 -5.87
N ASP A 91 -12.92 -0.64 -6.24
CA ASP A 91 -14.16 -0.92 -5.51
C ASP A 91 -13.92 -1.27 -4.03
N LEU A 92 -12.93 -2.14 -3.78
CA LEU A 92 -12.62 -2.61 -2.42
C LEU A 92 -12.06 -1.49 -1.54
N LEU A 93 -11.15 -0.67 -2.09
CA LEU A 93 -10.60 0.50 -1.39
C LEU A 93 -11.67 1.57 -1.13
N THR A 94 -12.53 1.81 -2.13
CA THR A 94 -13.64 2.77 -2.03
C THR A 94 -14.65 2.34 -0.97
N ALA A 95 -15.08 1.07 -0.98
CA ALA A 95 -15.99 0.53 0.02
C ALA A 95 -15.43 0.58 1.44
N TYR A 96 -14.10 0.42 1.59
CA TYR A 96 -13.43 0.58 2.87
C TYR A 96 -13.46 2.03 3.34
N LEU A 97 -13.10 3.00 2.48
CA LEU A 97 -13.10 4.43 2.80
C LEU A 97 -14.50 4.95 3.13
N ASP A 98 -15.54 4.46 2.43
CA ASP A 98 -16.94 4.80 2.72
C ASP A 98 -17.36 4.34 4.12
N ARG A 99 -16.89 3.17 4.56
CA ARG A 99 -17.23 2.61 5.87
C ARG A 99 -16.40 3.21 7.01
N ARG A 100 -15.25 3.81 6.71
CA ARG A 100 -14.26 4.24 7.69
C ARG A 100 -13.88 5.71 7.44
N PRO A 101 -14.64 6.66 8.04
CA PRO A 101 -14.32 8.07 7.91
C PRO A 101 -12.92 8.37 8.51
N PRO A 102 -12.23 9.40 8.00
CA PRO A 102 -10.96 9.87 8.54
C PRO A 102 -11.10 10.18 10.03
N ARG A 103 -10.11 9.77 10.84
CA ARG A 103 -10.05 10.11 12.26
C ARG A 103 -8.72 10.76 12.61
N VAL A 104 -8.77 11.84 13.37
CA VAL A 104 -7.59 12.63 13.79
C VAL A 104 -6.65 11.81 14.68
N ASP A 105 -7.19 10.88 15.46
CA ASP A 105 -6.43 10.01 16.37
C ASP A 105 -5.65 8.89 15.67
N ASN A 106 -5.98 8.58 14.41
CA ASN A 106 -5.29 7.55 13.62
C ASN A 106 -5.31 7.87 12.10
N PRO A 107 -4.57 8.90 11.67
CA PRO A 107 -4.59 9.39 10.29
C PRO A 107 -3.85 8.47 9.30
N HIS A 108 -2.95 7.61 9.80
CA HIS A 108 -2.06 6.81 8.94
C HIS A 108 -2.83 5.78 8.11
N GLU A 109 -3.80 5.10 8.70
CA GLU A 109 -4.42 3.92 8.09
C GLU A 109 -5.55 4.27 7.12
N TRP A 110 -6.25 5.38 7.37
CA TRP A 110 -7.07 6.03 6.35
C TRP A 110 -6.17 6.53 5.21
N GLY A 111 -5.03 7.11 5.58
CA GLY A 111 -4.01 7.59 4.67
C GLY A 111 -3.48 6.55 3.68
N ASP A 112 -3.21 5.32 4.13
CA ASP A 112 -2.71 4.25 3.24
C ASP A 112 -3.75 3.83 2.19
N ALA A 113 -5.04 3.80 2.55
CA ALA A 113 -6.11 3.49 1.60
C ALA A 113 -6.34 4.63 0.60
N ILE A 114 -6.27 5.89 1.04
CA ILE A 114 -6.31 7.06 0.16
C ILE A 114 -5.11 7.08 -0.78
N SER A 115 -3.90 6.82 -0.28
CA SER A 115 -2.69 6.70 -1.09
C SER A 115 -2.83 5.61 -2.16
N ALA A 116 -3.42 4.46 -1.82
CA ALA A 116 -3.67 3.38 -2.79
C ALA A 116 -4.70 3.78 -3.85
N LEU A 117 -5.81 4.40 -3.43
CA LEU A 117 -6.87 4.81 -4.34
C LEU A 117 -6.39 5.91 -5.30
N GLY A 118 -5.68 6.92 -4.79
CA GLY A 118 -5.11 7.98 -5.61
C GLY A 118 -4.06 7.48 -6.61
N TYR A 119 -3.24 6.48 -6.22
CA TYR A 119 -2.34 5.82 -7.17
C TYR A 119 -3.10 5.08 -8.28
N LEU A 120 -4.20 4.39 -7.95
CA LEU A 120 -5.04 3.73 -8.95
C LEU A 120 -5.75 4.73 -9.86
N ASP A 121 -6.14 5.88 -9.33
CA ASP A 121 -6.69 7.00 -10.10
C ASP A 121 -5.71 7.51 -11.15
N GLU A 122 -4.45 7.75 -10.76
CA GLU A 122 -3.40 8.13 -11.70
C GLU A 122 -3.14 7.05 -12.76
N LEU A 123 -3.10 5.78 -12.35
CA LEU A 123 -2.87 4.64 -13.24
C LEU A 123 -3.98 4.48 -14.28
N ARG A 124 -5.22 4.80 -13.92
CA ARG A 124 -6.43 4.56 -14.73
C ARG A 124 -7.01 5.81 -15.37
N GLY A 125 -6.51 7.00 -15.01
CA GLY A 125 -7.10 8.27 -15.44
C GLY A 125 -8.48 8.52 -14.83
N THR A 126 -8.70 8.11 -13.58
CA THR A 126 -9.94 8.33 -12.82
C THR A 126 -9.71 9.31 -11.67
N ASP A 127 -10.76 9.61 -10.88
CA ASP A 127 -10.69 10.56 -9.76
C ASP A 127 -11.59 10.13 -8.58
N HIS A 128 -11.51 8.87 -8.19
CA HIS A 128 -12.31 8.29 -7.11
C HIS A 128 -11.91 8.84 -5.73
N ALA A 129 -10.63 9.13 -5.51
CA ALA A 129 -10.09 9.60 -4.25
C ALA A 129 -10.50 11.03 -3.87
N ALA A 130 -10.77 11.91 -4.85
CA ALA A 130 -11.09 13.31 -4.62
C ALA A 130 -12.24 13.52 -3.61
N ARG A 131 -13.28 12.67 -3.66
CA ARG A 131 -14.45 12.81 -2.77
C ARG A 131 -14.15 12.60 -1.29
N PHE A 132 -13.03 11.96 -0.96
CA PHE A 132 -12.63 11.67 0.42
C PHE A 132 -11.68 12.72 1.01
N VAL A 133 -11.00 13.50 0.15
CA VAL A 133 -10.09 14.59 0.54
C VAL A 133 -10.71 15.98 0.36
N ALA A 134 -11.88 16.06 -0.28
CA ALA A 134 -12.63 17.30 -0.41
C ALA A 134 -12.98 17.87 0.98
N ARG A 135 -12.63 19.14 1.21
CA ARG A 135 -12.88 19.84 2.47
C ARG A 135 -14.36 19.76 2.85
N GLY A 136 -14.65 19.15 4.00
CA GLY A 136 -15.96 19.22 4.63
C GLY A 136 -16.21 20.64 5.12
N GLY A 137 -17.35 21.23 4.74
CA GLY A 137 -17.73 22.55 5.22
C GLY A 137 -17.87 22.59 6.75
N ALA A 138 -17.19 23.57 7.35
CA ALA A 138 -17.37 24.15 8.68
C ALA A 138 -17.42 23.21 9.91
N GLY A 139 -16.31 23.15 10.64
CA GLY A 139 -16.34 23.19 12.11
C GLY A 139 -15.43 22.23 12.86
N GLU A 140 -15.00 21.12 12.25
CA GLU A 140 -14.17 20.11 12.92
C GLU A 140 -12.98 19.76 12.02
N GLU A 141 -11.75 19.96 12.53
CA GLU A 141 -10.53 19.53 11.85
C GLU A 141 -10.55 18.01 11.68
N SER A 142 -10.53 17.53 10.44
CA SER A 142 -10.45 16.11 10.11
C SER A 142 -9.05 15.73 9.65
N ALA A 143 -8.65 14.46 9.84
CA ALA A 143 -7.41 13.94 9.25
C ALA A 143 -7.35 14.04 7.70
N ALA A 144 -8.50 14.25 7.06
CA ALA A 144 -8.59 14.50 5.63
C ALA A 144 -8.27 15.96 5.24
N ASP A 145 -8.44 16.92 6.15
CA ASP A 145 -8.27 18.33 5.83
C ASP A 145 -6.81 18.65 5.53
N GLY A 146 -6.57 19.26 4.36
CA GLY A 146 -5.22 19.59 3.91
C GLY A 146 -4.39 18.38 3.50
N THR A 147 -4.98 17.20 3.35
CA THR A 147 -4.29 16.04 2.76
C THR A 147 -3.90 16.37 1.31
N ASP A 148 -2.60 16.36 1.02
CA ASP A 148 -2.08 16.38 -0.34
C ASP A 148 -2.20 14.98 -0.96
N LEU A 149 -3.22 14.81 -1.79
CA LEU A 149 -3.47 13.55 -2.49
C LEU A 149 -2.31 13.19 -3.42
N ALA A 150 -1.70 14.16 -4.11
CA ALA A 150 -0.61 13.91 -5.04
C ALA A 150 0.63 13.41 -4.29
N GLU A 151 0.94 14.01 -3.13
CA GLU A 151 2.02 13.55 -2.26
C GLU A 151 1.76 12.11 -1.77
N ARG A 152 0.54 11.84 -1.29
CA ARG A 152 0.12 10.50 -0.83
C ARG A 152 0.14 9.44 -1.93
N SER A 153 -0.29 9.76 -3.14
CA SER A 153 -0.23 8.87 -4.30
C SER A 153 1.22 8.56 -4.68
N ALA A 154 2.10 9.57 -4.67
CA ALA A 154 3.53 9.38 -4.93
C ALA A 154 4.17 8.38 -3.95
N TYR A 155 3.76 8.39 -2.69
CA TYR A 155 4.23 7.41 -1.70
C TYR A 155 3.89 5.96 -2.07
N MET A 156 2.64 5.72 -2.50
CA MET A 156 2.24 4.39 -2.96
C MET A 156 2.92 4.02 -4.28
N ALA A 157 3.07 4.98 -5.19
CA ALA A 157 3.77 4.78 -6.45
C ALA A 157 5.20 4.29 -6.24
N GLU A 158 5.93 4.85 -5.26
CA GLU A 158 7.29 4.39 -4.94
C GLU A 158 7.33 2.95 -4.41
N ARG A 159 6.38 2.58 -3.54
CA ARG A 159 6.28 1.21 -3.05
C ARG A 159 5.97 0.23 -4.19
N CYS A 160 5.10 0.62 -5.11
CA CYS A 160 4.77 -0.18 -6.29
C CYS A 160 5.96 -0.30 -7.26
N ALA A 161 6.72 0.79 -7.47
CA ALA A 161 7.92 0.79 -8.29
C ALA A 161 9.05 -0.05 -7.68
N PHE A 162 9.25 0.03 -6.36
CA PHE A 162 10.18 -0.85 -5.64
C PHE A 162 9.78 -2.32 -5.78
N ALA A 163 8.50 -2.64 -5.63
CA ALA A 163 8.02 -4.00 -5.79
C ALA A 163 8.25 -4.53 -7.22
N GLU A 164 8.02 -3.69 -8.23
CA GLU A 164 8.33 -4.04 -9.62
C GLU A 164 9.82 -4.33 -9.81
N SER A 165 10.70 -3.43 -9.34
CA SER A 165 12.16 -3.59 -9.48
C SER A 165 12.70 -4.82 -8.75
N CYS A 166 12.10 -5.18 -7.61
CA CYS A 166 12.40 -6.44 -6.92
C CYS A 166 12.09 -7.65 -7.80
N MET A 167 10.93 -7.64 -8.47
CA MET A 167 10.45 -8.78 -9.25
C MET A 167 11.16 -8.92 -10.59
N THR A 168 11.54 -7.81 -11.23
CA THR A 168 12.34 -7.77 -12.47
C THR A 168 13.85 -7.92 -12.23
N GLY A 169 14.31 -7.80 -10.99
CA GLY A 169 15.73 -7.88 -10.64
C GLY A 169 16.52 -6.60 -10.93
N THR A 170 15.85 -5.46 -11.05
CA THR A 170 16.41 -4.14 -11.39
C THR A 170 16.40 -3.16 -10.22
N VAL A 171 16.49 -3.65 -8.98
CA VAL A 171 16.45 -2.81 -7.76
C VAL A 171 17.52 -1.70 -7.79
N GLU A 172 18.69 -1.99 -8.35
CA GLU A 172 19.77 -1.02 -8.57
C GLU A 172 19.32 0.21 -9.39
N GLU A 173 18.51 0.00 -10.42
CA GLU A 173 17.99 1.06 -11.31
C GLU A 173 16.93 1.92 -10.61
N TRP A 174 16.31 1.40 -9.55
CA TRP A 174 15.34 2.11 -8.73
C TRP A 174 16.00 3.04 -7.67
N LEU A 175 17.28 2.83 -7.32
CA LEU A 175 17.96 3.59 -6.27
C LEU A 175 17.99 5.11 -6.47
N PRO A 176 18.24 5.66 -7.68
CA PRO A 176 18.19 7.12 -7.88
C PRO A 176 16.81 7.70 -7.58
N ARG A 177 15.75 6.96 -7.93
CA ARG A 177 14.35 7.33 -7.67
C ARG A 177 14.05 7.36 -6.18
N ARG A 178 14.54 6.37 -5.44
CA ARG A 178 14.48 6.34 -3.97
C ARG A 178 15.12 7.57 -3.34
N ARG A 179 16.27 8.03 -3.84
CA ARG A 179 16.96 9.20 -3.26
C ARG A 179 16.12 10.47 -3.38
N LEU A 180 15.57 10.74 -4.57
CA LEU A 180 14.65 11.85 -4.81
C LEU A 180 13.40 11.76 -3.94
N PHE A 181 12.92 10.53 -3.71
CA PHE A 181 11.84 10.27 -2.80
C PHE A 181 12.25 10.60 -1.35
N LEU A 182 13.38 10.11 -0.83
CA LEU A 182 13.80 10.40 0.54
C LEU A 182 14.03 11.90 0.80
N ASP A 183 14.61 12.62 -0.17
CA ASP A 183 14.85 14.07 -0.06
C ASP A 183 13.54 14.89 0.03
N ARG A 184 12.43 14.36 -0.50
CA ARG A 184 11.11 15.00 -0.40
C ARG A 184 10.41 14.75 0.95
N TRP A 185 10.82 13.72 1.68
CA TRP A 185 10.16 13.25 2.91
C TRP A 185 11.10 13.30 4.15
N SER A 186 12.20 14.04 4.05
CA SER A 186 13.17 14.33 5.14
C SER A 186 13.00 15.72 5.70
#